data_AF-A0A4Q2Y2L8-F1
#
_entry.id   AF-A0A4Q2Y2L8-F1
#
_cell.length_a   1.000
_cell.length_b   1.000
_cell.length_c   1.000
_cell.angle_alpha   90.00
_cell.angle_beta   90.00
_cell.angle_gamma   90.00
#
_symmetry.space_group_name_H-M   'P 1'
#
loop_
_entity.id
_entity.type
_entity.pdbx_description
1 polymer ?
#
loop_
_entity_poly.entity_id
_entity_poly.type
_entity_poly.pdbx_seq_one_letter_code
_entity_poly.pdbx_strand_id
1 'polypeptide(L)' 'MGDLGIARNPQGPSSSYDPAEPGQPKRAHRGGSFLRTDQCCPRYMAGTRGQGDPRTASDHLGFRCAKPAPMPAGS' A
#
# COMPACT_ATOMS: atom_id res chain seq x y z
N MET A 1 20.98 5.18 20.94
CA MET A 1 20.85 5.69 19.57
C MET A 1 20.66 4.47 18.67
N GLY A 2 19.41 4.07 18.44
CA GLY A 2 19.08 2.77 17.86
C GLY A 2 18.89 2.84 16.34
N ASP A 3 19.49 1.88 15.65
CA ASP A 3 19.36 1.56 14.23
C ASP A 3 17.89 1.68 13.76
N LEU A 4 17.61 2.63 12.85
CA LEU A 4 16.31 2.76 12.20
C LEU A 4 16.19 1.65 11.15
N GLY A 5 15.82 0.48 11.66
CA GLY A 5 15.86 -0.83 11.02
C GLY A 5 15.28 -0.86 9.61
N ILE A 6 16.11 -1.29 8.67
CA ILE A 6 15.68 -1.72 7.34
C ILE A 6 14.78 -2.95 7.51
N ALA A 7 13.47 -2.76 7.34
CA ALA A 7 12.51 -3.85 7.45
C ALA A 7 12.67 -4.82 6.27
N ARG A 8 13.02 -6.08 6.55
CA ARG A 8 12.99 -7.17 5.57
C ARG A 8 11.57 -7.73 5.45
N ASN A 9 10.96 -7.63 4.27
CA ASN A 9 9.59 -8.06 3.99
C ASN A 9 8.53 -7.49 4.97
N PRO A 10 8.40 -6.15 5.08
CA PRO A 10 7.46 -5.54 6.01
C PRO A 10 6.02 -5.95 5.67
N GLN A 11 5.32 -6.53 6.66
CA GLN A 11 3.92 -6.95 6.52
C GLN A 11 2.93 -5.77 6.61
N GLY A 12 3.42 -4.60 7.00
CA GLY A 12 2.58 -3.44 7.32
C GLY A 12 1.94 -3.54 8.71
N PRO A 13 1.19 -2.52 9.12
CA PRO A 13 0.52 -2.48 10.41
C PRO A 13 -0.69 -3.44 10.47
N SER A 14 -1.01 -3.92 11.67
CA SER A 14 -2.17 -4.81 11.91
C SER A 14 -3.52 -4.09 11.78
N SER A 15 -3.54 -2.78 12.04
CA SER A 15 -4.71 -1.90 11.92
C SER A 15 -4.41 -0.71 11.01
N SER A 16 -5.46 -0.01 10.59
CA SER A 16 -5.33 1.24 9.84
C SER A 16 -4.56 2.27 10.66
N TYR A 17 -3.54 2.87 10.05
CA TYR A 17 -2.74 3.92 10.65
C TYR A 17 -2.77 5.15 9.75
N ASP A 18 -3.75 6.00 9.97
CA ASP A 18 -3.85 7.34 9.36
C ASP A 18 -3.83 8.39 10.49
N PRO A 19 -2.73 9.15 10.65
CA PRO A 19 -2.64 10.19 11.66
C PRO A 19 -3.70 11.28 11.50
N ALA A 20 -4.20 11.50 10.29
CA ALA A 20 -5.22 12.52 10.02
C ALA A 20 -6.63 12.07 10.42
N GLU A 21 -6.90 10.75 10.34
CA GLU A 21 -8.19 10.17 10.74
C GLU A 21 -7.97 8.89 11.57
N PRO A 22 -7.59 9.04 12.85
CA PRO A 22 -7.32 7.90 13.73
C PRO A 22 -8.52 6.97 13.88
N GLY A 23 -8.27 5.67 13.83
CA GLY A 23 -9.32 4.65 14.02
C GLY A 23 -10.21 4.39 12.80
N GLN A 24 -10.13 5.20 11.74
CA GLN A 24 -10.87 4.92 10.51
C GLN A 24 -10.21 3.79 9.71
N PRO A 25 -10.96 2.75 9.32
CA PRO A 25 -10.41 1.65 8.54
C PRO A 25 -10.07 2.14 7.13
N LYS A 26 -8.79 2.19 6.79
CA LYS A 26 -8.29 2.56 5.46
C LYS A 26 -7.26 1.55 4.97
N ARG A 27 -7.20 1.34 3.67
CA ARG A 27 -6.22 0.50 2.98
C ARG A 27 -5.37 1.35 2.04
N ALA A 28 -4.11 0.94 1.88
CA ALA A 28 -3.18 1.61 0.99
C ALA A 28 -3.38 1.16 -0.47
N HIS A 29 -3.60 2.12 -1.37
CA HIS A 29 -3.67 1.90 -2.82
C HIS A 29 -2.38 2.36 -3.50
N ARG A 30 -1.93 1.63 -4.53
CA ARG A 30 -0.68 1.90 -5.28
C ARG A 30 -0.89 1.67 -6.77
N GLY A 31 -0.10 2.34 -7.61
CA GLY A 31 -0.04 2.11 -9.06
C GLY A 31 -0.90 3.04 -9.92
N GLY A 32 -1.78 3.84 -9.30
CA GLY A 32 -2.67 4.74 -10.02
C GLY A 32 -3.72 4.00 -10.86
N SER A 33 -4.34 4.71 -11.80
CA SER A 33 -5.36 4.18 -12.70
C SER A 33 -5.27 4.87 -14.06
N PHE A 34 -6.00 4.36 -15.05
CA PHE A 34 -6.04 4.93 -16.41
C PHE A 34 -6.62 6.36 -16.47
N LEU A 35 -7.33 6.79 -15.42
CA LEU A 35 -7.89 8.15 -15.32
C LEU A 35 -6.87 9.20 -14.88
N ARG A 36 -5.63 8.81 -14.51
CA ARG A 36 -4.63 9.73 -13.98
C ARG A 36 -3.85 10.41 -15.10
N THR A 37 -3.87 11.74 -15.12
CA THR A 37 -2.98 12.58 -15.92
C THR A 37 -1.98 13.33 -15.03
N ASP A 38 -0.86 13.77 -15.62
CA ASP A 38 0.15 14.60 -14.98
C ASP A 38 -0.40 15.92 -14.43
N GLN A 39 -1.37 16.52 -15.11
CA GLN A 39 -2.01 17.78 -14.69
C GLN A 39 -2.92 17.63 -13.47
N CYS A 40 -3.51 16.44 -13.26
CA CYS A 40 -4.50 16.23 -12.20
C CYS A 40 -3.94 15.45 -11.00
N CYS A 41 -3.10 14.43 -11.23
CA CYS A 41 -2.50 13.65 -10.14
C CYS A 41 -1.36 12.71 -10.59
N PRO A 42 -0.09 12.96 -10.20
CA PRO A 42 1.05 12.12 -10.58
C PRO A 42 1.13 10.80 -9.78
N ARG A 43 0.08 10.40 -9.04
CA ARG A 43 0.05 9.19 -8.20
C ARG A 43 0.10 7.86 -8.99
N TYR A 44 0.46 7.88 -10.28
CA TYR A 44 0.91 6.70 -11.03
C TYR A 44 2.38 6.38 -10.77
N MET A 45 3.17 7.37 -10.32
CA MET A 45 4.60 7.22 -10.05
C MET A 45 4.87 6.19 -8.95
N ALA A 46 5.92 5.40 -9.14
CA ALA A 46 6.41 4.45 -8.15
C ALA A 46 6.73 5.16 -6.83
N GLY A 47 6.29 4.59 -5.71
CA GLY A 47 6.44 5.19 -4.39
C GLY A 47 5.22 5.97 -3.90
N THR A 48 4.35 6.43 -4.81
CA THR A 48 3.11 7.10 -4.40
C THR A 48 2.12 6.13 -3.79
N ARG A 49 1.39 6.59 -2.77
CA ARG A 49 0.37 5.81 -2.04
C ARG A 49 -0.90 6.65 -1.88
N GLY A 50 -2.04 6.01 -2.06
CA GLY A 50 -3.36 6.55 -1.72
C GLY A 50 -3.95 5.81 -0.52
N GLN A 51 -4.96 6.41 0.10
CA GLN A 51 -5.75 5.79 1.16
C GLN A 51 -7.20 5.64 0.67
N GLY A 52 -7.87 4.55 1.02
CA GLY A 52 -9.28 4.33 0.67
C GLY A 52 -10.02 3.45 1.69
N ASP A 53 -11.33 3.62 1.81
CA ASP A 53 -12.21 2.76 2.61
C ASP A 53 -12.21 1.34 1.98
N PRO A 54 -11.97 0.27 2.78
CA PRO A 54 -12.01 -1.11 2.32
C PRO A 54 -13.30 -1.54 1.60
N ARG A 55 -14.42 -0.85 1.83
CA ARG A 55 -15.74 -1.18 1.27
C ARG A 55 -16.01 -0.49 -0.06
N THR A 56 -15.21 0.51 -0.43
CA THR A 56 -15.42 1.26 -1.67
C THR A 56 -14.88 0.47 -2.86
N ALA A 57 -15.71 0.30 -3.90
CA ALA A 57 -15.34 -0.31 -5.17
C ALA A 57 -15.57 0.68 -6.32
N SER A 58 -14.64 0.68 -7.28
CA SER A 58 -14.71 1.50 -8.49
C SER A 58 -14.04 0.76 -9.65
N ASP A 59 -14.47 1.03 -10.88
CA ASP A 59 -13.97 0.33 -12.09
C ASP A 59 -12.47 0.57 -12.38
N HIS A 60 -11.89 1.57 -11.74
CA HIS A 60 -10.48 1.96 -11.87
C HIS A 60 -9.63 1.55 -10.66
N LEU A 61 -10.18 0.74 -9.76
CA LEU A 61 -9.51 0.17 -8.59
C LEU A 61 -9.43 -1.35 -8.74
N GLY A 62 -8.24 -1.90 -8.55
CA GLY A 62 -8.00 -3.34 -8.55
C GLY A 62 -6.93 -3.73 -7.54
N PHE A 63 -6.72 -5.04 -7.39
CA PHE A 63 -5.68 -5.58 -6.53
C PHE A 63 -4.96 -6.74 -7.23
N ARG A 64 -3.76 -7.05 -6.73
CA ARG A 64 -2.99 -8.23 -7.13
C ARG A 64 -2.65 -9.04 -5.88
N CYS A 65 -2.68 -10.35 -6.00
CA CYS A 65 -2.29 -11.25 -4.93
C CYS A 65 -0.76 -11.40 -4.87
N ALA A 66 -0.25 -11.76 -3.70
CA ALA A 66 1.12 -12.18 -3.49
C ALA A 66 1.13 -13.48 -2.69
N LYS A 67 2.20 -14.26 -2.83
CA LYS A 67 2.45 -15.45 -2.01
C LYS A 67 3.86 -15.34 -1.42
N PRO A 68 4.09 -15.81 -0.18
CA PRO A 68 5.43 -15.92 0.37
C PRO A 68 6.31 -16.79 -0.54
N ALA A 69 7.59 -16.45 -0.65
CA ALA A 69 8.55 -17.36 -1.26
C ALA A 69 8.66 -18.64 -0.40
N PRO A 70 8.83 -19.83 -1.01
CA PRO A 70 9.15 -21.03 -0.25
C PRO A 70 10.46 -20.81 0.52
N MET A 71 10.56 -21.33 1.74
CA MET A 71 11.81 -21.22 2.52
C MET A 71 12.95 -21.87 1.72
N PRO A 72 14.13 -21.24 1.63
CA PRO A 72 15.29 -21.87 1.01
C PRO A 72 15.65 -23.11 1.83
N ALA A 73 15.73 -24.27 1.17
CA ALA A 73 16.20 -25.50 1.80
C ALA A 73 17.69 -25.35 2.13
N GLY A 74 18.02 -25.18 3.41
CA GLY A 74 19.39 -25.23 3.91
C GLY A 74 19.89 -23.91 4.51
N SER A 75 19.88 -23.86 5.84
CA SER A 75 20.97 -23.32 6.66
C SER A 75 21.18 -24.27 7.82
#